data_AF-A0A9P6L529-F1
#
_entry.id   AF-A0A9P6L529-F1
#
_cell.length_a   1.000
_cell.length_b   1.000
_cell.length_c   1.000
_cell.angle_alpha   90.00
_cell.angle_beta   90.00
_cell.angle_gamma   90.00
#
_symmetry.space_group_name_H-M   'P 1'
#
loop_
_entity.id
_entity.type
_entity.pdbx_description
1 polymer ?
#
loop_
_entity_poly.entity_id
_entity_poly.type
_entity_poly.pdbx_seq_one_letter_code
_entity_poly.pdbx_strand_id
1 'polypeptide(L)'
;MKAALKSISPKSEPDPRKRFHEQFRKEADEYDHDFHNKYHDDLNTILIFSGLFSAVASAFIVCVQNQILPDYTKMSFTVLTMLLNATSGVPNDTKLPTATAPDQSSVEVQAVLCSALASSLLAAFLAMLGKQW
;
A
#
# COMPACT_ATOMS: atom_id res chain seq x y z
N MET A 1 -36.98 -70.60 -13.45
CA MET A 1 -37.91 -69.46 -13.58
C MET A 1 -37.56 -68.35 -12.56
N LYS A 2 -36.40 -67.68 -12.67
CA LYS A 2 -35.95 -66.67 -11.67
C LYS A 2 -35.04 -65.54 -12.20
N ALA A 3 -34.89 -65.39 -13.52
CA ALA A 3 -33.89 -64.52 -14.15
C ALA A 3 -34.47 -63.24 -14.81
N ALA A 4 -35.79 -63.03 -14.81
CA ALA A 4 -36.46 -62.02 -15.65
C ALA A 4 -36.93 -60.74 -14.92
N LEU A 5 -36.69 -60.61 -13.61
CA LEU A 5 -37.27 -59.55 -12.77
C LEU A 5 -36.23 -58.69 -12.02
N LYS A 6 -35.02 -58.55 -12.56
CA LYS A 6 -33.96 -57.68 -11.98
C LYS A 6 -33.29 -56.77 -13.02
N SER A 7 -34.10 -56.10 -13.85
CA SER A 7 -33.60 -55.07 -14.77
C SER A 7 -34.54 -53.88 -14.99
N ILE A 8 -35.84 -54.01 -14.68
CA ILE A 8 -36.79 -52.89 -14.72
C ILE A 8 -36.83 -52.21 -13.33
N SER A 9 -35.71 -51.59 -12.96
CA SER A 9 -35.79 -50.44 -12.07
C SER A 9 -36.31 -49.29 -12.94
N PRO A 10 -37.47 -48.67 -12.64
CA PRO A 10 -37.88 -47.48 -13.37
C PRO A 10 -36.80 -46.43 -13.16
N LYS A 11 -36.32 -45.79 -14.24
CA LYS A 11 -35.61 -44.52 -14.12
C LYS A 11 -36.57 -43.59 -13.38
N SER A 12 -36.27 -43.33 -12.10
CA SER A 12 -37.11 -42.46 -11.27
C SER A 12 -37.18 -41.11 -11.96
N GLU A 13 -38.36 -40.77 -12.49
CA GLU A 13 -38.57 -39.52 -13.20
C GLU A 13 -38.13 -38.37 -12.29
N PRO A 14 -37.19 -37.51 -12.73
CA PRO A 14 -36.49 -36.61 -11.83
C PRO A 14 -37.48 -35.64 -11.18
N ASP A 15 -37.76 -35.87 -9.90
CA ASP A 15 -38.77 -35.16 -9.09
C ASP A 15 -38.73 -33.67 -9.42
N PRO A 16 -39.84 -33.04 -9.83
CA PRO A 16 -39.83 -31.66 -10.29
C PRO A 16 -39.27 -30.68 -9.25
N ARG A 17 -39.37 -31.01 -7.94
CA ARG A 17 -38.73 -30.21 -6.88
C ARG A 17 -37.21 -30.42 -6.80
N LYS A 18 -36.70 -31.61 -7.13
CA LYS A 18 -35.25 -31.83 -7.29
C LYS A 18 -34.72 -31.08 -8.50
N ARG A 19 -35.39 -31.16 -9.66
CA ARG A 19 -35.01 -30.36 -10.84
C ARG A 19 -35.01 -28.86 -10.53
N PHE A 20 -36.03 -28.38 -9.81
CA PHE A 20 -36.07 -26.98 -9.38
C PHE A 20 -34.91 -26.63 -8.42
N HIS A 21 -34.60 -27.48 -7.43
CA HIS A 21 -33.46 -27.27 -6.54
C HIS A 21 -32.10 -27.35 -7.25
N GLU A 22 -31.95 -28.23 -8.24
CA GLU A 22 -30.72 -28.38 -9.04
C GLU A 22 -30.52 -27.19 -9.98
N GLN A 23 -31.59 -26.72 -10.63
CA GLN A 23 -31.62 -25.51 -11.46
C GLN A 23 -31.32 -24.27 -10.60
N PHE A 24 -32.10 -24.03 -9.54
CA PHE A 24 -31.92 -22.88 -8.64
C PHE A 24 -30.54 -22.88 -7.97
N ARG A 25 -30.01 -24.05 -7.58
CA ARG A 25 -28.63 -24.15 -7.07
C ARG A 25 -27.61 -23.80 -8.16
N LYS A 26 -27.80 -24.25 -9.41
CA LYS A 26 -26.89 -23.89 -10.52
C LYS A 26 -26.91 -22.39 -10.80
N GLU A 27 -28.08 -21.77 -10.97
CA GLU A 27 -28.19 -20.32 -11.16
C GLU A 27 -27.59 -19.53 -9.97
N ALA A 28 -27.75 -20.02 -8.74
CA ALA A 28 -27.15 -19.39 -7.56
C ALA A 28 -25.61 -19.55 -7.50
N ASP A 29 -25.08 -20.73 -7.81
CA ASP A 29 -23.64 -21.03 -7.85
C ASP A 29 -22.93 -20.23 -8.95
N GLU A 30 -23.57 -20.10 -10.13
CA GLU A 30 -23.10 -19.33 -11.27
C GLU A 30 -23.13 -17.81 -11.03
N TYR A 31 -24.14 -17.32 -10.29
CA TYR A 31 -24.19 -15.92 -9.84
C TYR A 31 -23.18 -15.61 -8.73
N ASP A 32 -23.10 -16.47 -7.70
CA ASP A 32 -22.17 -16.28 -6.57
C ASP A 32 -20.71 -16.36 -7.05
N HIS A 33 -20.40 -17.17 -8.07
CA HIS A 33 -19.05 -17.26 -8.63
C HIS A 33 -18.65 -16.02 -9.48
N ASP A 34 -19.55 -15.42 -10.27
CA ASP A 34 -19.26 -14.14 -10.95
C ASP A 34 -19.13 -12.99 -9.94
N PHE A 35 -20.02 -12.95 -8.94
CA PHE A 35 -19.98 -11.98 -7.85
C PHE A 35 -18.68 -12.11 -7.06
N HIS A 36 -18.34 -13.31 -6.57
CA HIS A 36 -17.09 -13.57 -5.87
C HIS A 36 -15.87 -13.16 -6.69
N ASN A 37 -15.81 -13.50 -7.99
CA ASN A 37 -14.66 -13.15 -8.82
C ASN A 37 -14.49 -11.63 -8.96
N LYS A 38 -15.59 -10.88 -9.23
CA LYS A 38 -15.54 -9.40 -9.26
C LYS A 38 -15.07 -8.81 -7.94
N TYR A 39 -15.64 -9.26 -6.82
CA TYR A 39 -15.22 -8.76 -5.50
C TYR A 39 -13.79 -9.15 -5.15
N HIS A 40 -13.27 -10.30 -5.62
CA HIS A 40 -11.87 -10.67 -5.42
C HIS A 40 -10.92 -9.75 -6.20
N ASP A 41 -11.27 -9.44 -7.46
CA ASP A 41 -10.50 -8.51 -8.30
C ASP A 41 -10.57 -7.07 -7.75
N ASP A 42 -11.74 -6.57 -7.35
CA ASP A 42 -11.91 -5.26 -6.72
C ASP A 42 -11.17 -5.17 -5.36
N LEU A 43 -11.23 -6.21 -4.53
CA LEU A 43 -10.52 -6.25 -3.25
C LEU A 43 -9.00 -6.29 -3.43
N ASN A 44 -8.49 -7.15 -4.31
CA ASN A 44 -7.07 -7.22 -4.65
C ASN A 44 -6.59 -5.89 -5.24
N THR A 45 -7.40 -5.28 -6.12
CA THR A 45 -7.23 -3.94 -6.65
C THR A 45 -7.06 -2.96 -5.48
N ILE A 46 -8.07 -2.69 -4.64
CA ILE A 46 -7.96 -1.67 -3.57
C ILE A 46 -6.87 -1.96 -2.52
N LEU A 47 -6.54 -3.22 -2.24
CA LEU A 47 -5.45 -3.59 -1.32
C LEU A 47 -4.08 -3.06 -1.80
N ILE A 48 -3.82 -3.10 -3.11
CA ILE A 48 -2.56 -2.61 -3.69
C ILE A 48 -2.41 -1.10 -3.48
N PHE A 49 -3.50 -0.32 -3.49
CA PHE A 49 -3.45 1.11 -3.13
C PHE A 49 -3.32 1.32 -1.64
N SER A 50 -3.99 0.53 -0.81
CA SER A 50 -3.81 0.63 0.64
C SER A 50 -2.33 0.45 1.00
N GLY A 51 -1.65 -0.51 0.35
CA GLY A 51 -0.20 -0.69 0.40
C GLY A 51 0.60 0.49 -0.16
N LEU A 52 0.35 0.93 -1.40
CA LEU A 52 1.07 2.03 -2.04
C LEU A 52 0.90 3.36 -1.31
N PHE A 53 -0.32 3.71 -0.90
CA PHE A 53 -0.65 4.88 -0.11
C PHE A 53 -0.02 4.82 1.28
N SER A 54 -0.03 3.66 1.94
CA SER A 54 0.68 3.46 3.22
C SER A 54 2.20 3.63 3.07
N ALA A 55 2.79 3.11 1.99
CA ALA A 55 4.21 3.27 1.69
C ALA A 55 4.57 4.74 1.38
N VAL A 56 3.75 5.43 0.58
CA VAL A 56 3.90 6.87 0.27
C VAL A 56 3.70 7.73 1.52
N ALA A 57 2.70 7.44 2.35
CA ALA A 57 2.48 8.14 3.62
C ALA A 57 3.64 7.89 4.61
N SER A 58 4.18 6.67 4.68
CA SER A 58 5.36 6.34 5.48
C SER A 58 6.60 7.09 4.99
N ALA A 59 6.84 7.11 3.68
CA ALA A 59 7.94 7.86 3.08
C ALA A 59 7.79 9.38 3.31
N PHE A 60 6.57 9.92 3.22
CA PHE A 60 6.27 11.31 3.53
C PHE A 60 6.50 11.64 5.01
N ILE A 61 6.07 10.78 5.94
CA ILE A 61 6.34 10.92 7.38
C ILE A 61 7.85 10.93 7.64
N VAL A 62 8.61 10.02 7.03
CA VAL A 62 10.08 9.98 7.14
C VAL A 62 10.70 11.25 6.55
N CYS A 63 10.22 11.75 5.40
CA CYS A 63 10.70 13.01 4.84
C CYS A 63 10.44 14.18 5.79
N VAL A 64 9.19 14.36 6.25
CA VAL A 64 8.79 15.42 7.21
C VAL A 64 9.58 15.32 8.51
N GLN A 65 9.84 14.12 9.04
CA GLN A 65 10.73 13.93 10.19
C GLN A 65 12.15 14.43 9.90
N ASN A 66 12.73 14.13 8.74
CA ASN A 66 14.04 14.64 8.34
C ASN A 66 14.06 16.16 8.03
N GLN A 67 12.90 16.79 7.79
CA GLN A 67 12.81 18.26 7.71
C GLN A 67 12.79 18.93 9.09
N ILE A 68 12.16 18.28 10.07
CA ILE A 68 11.96 18.81 11.44
C ILE A 68 13.16 18.50 12.35
N LEU A 69 13.84 17.37 12.14
CA LEU A 69 15.08 17.04 12.84
C LEU A 69 16.23 17.94 12.34
N PRO A 70 17.05 18.51 13.26
CA PRO A 70 18.23 19.24 12.85
C PRO A 70 19.26 18.30 12.20
N ASP A 71 20.09 18.84 11.31
CA ASP A 71 21.14 18.08 10.62
C ASP A 71 22.23 17.62 11.60
N TYR A 72 22.07 16.40 12.11
CA TYR A 72 23.00 15.78 13.05
C TYR A 72 24.41 15.63 12.47
N THR A 73 24.56 15.48 11.14
CA THR A 73 25.88 15.39 10.50
C THR A 73 26.62 16.73 10.59
N LYS A 74 25.95 17.84 10.28
CA LYS A 74 26.49 19.19 10.47
C LYS A 74 26.74 19.50 11.95
N MET A 75 25.86 19.06 12.84
CA MET A 75 26.03 19.25 14.29
C MET A 75 27.27 18.51 14.81
N SER A 76 27.43 17.22 14.48
CA SER A 76 28.61 16.42 14.87
C SER A 76 29.91 16.97 14.27
N PHE A 77 29.90 17.41 13.00
CA PHE A 77 31.06 18.04 12.38
C PHE A 77 31.47 19.34 13.09
N THR A 78 30.48 20.17 13.47
CA THR A 78 30.72 21.43 14.20
C THR A 78 31.29 21.16 15.59
N VAL A 79 30.74 20.19 16.33
CA VAL A 79 31.24 19.78 17.66
C VAL A 79 32.65 19.18 17.58
N LEU A 80 32.95 18.35 16.57
CA LEU A 80 34.29 17.82 16.34
C LEU A 80 35.29 18.94 16.02
N THR A 81 34.92 19.89 15.17
CA THR A 81 35.78 21.05 14.82
C THR A 81 36.04 21.92 16.05
N MET A 82 35.01 22.15 16.89
CA MET A 82 35.14 22.88 18.14
C MET A 82 36.08 22.18 19.14
N LEU A 83 36.00 20.85 19.24
CA LEU A 83 36.89 20.04 20.07
C LEU A 83 38.34 20.05 19.57
N LEU A 84 38.55 19.98 18.25
CA LEU A 84 39.88 20.07 17.63
C LEU A 84 40.51 21.45 17.86
N ASN A 85 39.75 22.54 17.73
CA ASN A 85 40.23 23.90 18.03
C ASN A 85 40.59 24.06 19.53
N ALA A 86 39.75 23.53 20.43
CA ALA A 86 40.03 23.55 21.87
C ALA A 86 41.30 22.75 22.24
N THR A 87 41.55 21.62 21.56
CA THR A 87 42.74 20.78 21.80
C THR A 87 44.01 21.37 21.20
N SER A 88 43.90 22.23 20.18
CA SER A 88 45.04 22.87 19.49
C SER A 88 45.39 24.26 20.02
N GLY A 89 44.73 24.74 21.08
CA GLY A 89 45.07 25.99 21.77
C GLY A 89 44.67 27.28 21.03
N VAL A 90 43.87 27.18 19.97
CA VAL A 90 43.31 28.34 19.26
C VAL A 90 42.25 29.02 20.16
N PRO A 91 42.25 30.36 20.31
CA PRO A 91 41.20 31.08 21.04
C PRO A 91 39.81 30.83 20.42
N ASN A 92 39.07 29.89 20.99
CA ASN A 92 37.81 29.41 20.44
C ASN A 92 36.62 30.24 20.94
N ASP A 93 36.45 31.44 20.38
CA ASP A 93 35.29 32.34 20.60
C ASP A 93 33.99 31.83 19.92
N THR A 94 33.97 30.54 19.58
CA THR A 94 32.87 29.85 18.91
C THR A 94 31.78 29.54 19.93
N LYS A 95 30.64 30.23 19.82
CA LYS A 95 29.43 29.89 20.59
C LYS A 95 29.06 28.42 20.38
N LEU A 96 28.57 27.76 21.44
CA LEU A 96 28.00 26.41 21.37
C LEU A 96 27.05 26.31 20.16
N PRO A 97 27.13 25.25 19.33
CA PRO A 97 26.25 25.09 18.18
C PRO A 97 24.80 24.94 18.64
N THR A 98 24.12 26.09 18.72
CA THR A 98 22.67 26.19 18.77
C THR A 98 22.15 25.45 17.55
N ALA A 99 21.13 24.61 17.71
CA ALA A 99 20.57 23.81 16.62
C ALA A 99 20.08 24.74 15.50
N THR A 100 20.98 25.00 14.54
CA THR A 100 20.77 25.95 13.47
C THR A 100 19.86 25.26 12.50
N ALA A 101 18.67 25.83 12.28
CA ALA A 101 17.65 25.22 11.45
C ALA A 101 18.26 24.79 10.10
N PRO A 102 18.01 23.56 9.63
CA PRO A 102 18.55 23.12 8.35
C PRO A 102 18.08 24.10 7.26
N ASP A 103 18.99 24.41 6.32
CA ASP A 103 18.78 25.39 5.26
C ASP A 103 17.41 25.18 4.60
N GLN A 104 16.48 26.09 4.89
CA GLN A 104 15.06 25.90 4.59
C GLN A 104 14.82 25.69 3.10
N SER A 105 15.63 26.33 2.25
CA SER A 105 15.55 26.21 0.80
C SER A 105 15.80 24.79 0.31
N SER A 106 16.88 24.15 0.78
CA SER A 106 17.22 22.75 0.47
C SER A 106 16.17 21.78 1.04
N VAL A 107 15.65 22.07 2.23
CA VAL A 107 14.65 21.27 2.94
C VAL A 107 13.30 21.28 2.20
N GLU A 108 12.80 22.47 1.81
CA GLU A 108 11.53 22.65 1.12
C GLU A 108 11.52 21.97 -0.25
N VAL A 109 12.60 22.12 -1.03
CA VAL A 109 12.75 21.45 -2.34
C VAL A 109 12.64 19.93 -2.22
N GLN A 110 13.21 19.33 -1.17
CA GLN A 110 13.17 17.87 -0.97
C GLN A 110 11.74 17.36 -0.68
N ALA A 111 10.92 18.11 0.07
CA ALA A 111 9.51 17.76 0.29
C ALA A 111 8.61 18.04 -0.92
N VAL A 112 8.86 19.12 -1.67
CA VAL A 112 8.15 19.40 -2.93
C VAL A 112 8.43 18.30 -3.95
N LEU A 113 9.67 17.80 -4.01
CA LEU A 113 10.02 16.64 -4.85
C LEU A 113 9.30 15.36 -4.39
N CYS A 114 9.30 15.08 -3.08
CA CYS A 114 8.61 13.90 -2.52
C CYS A 114 7.09 13.94 -2.75
N SER A 115 6.46 15.10 -2.56
CA SER A 115 5.01 15.27 -2.78
C SER A 115 4.64 15.27 -4.26
N ALA A 116 5.48 15.78 -5.16
CA ALA A 116 5.30 15.66 -6.60
C ALA A 116 5.40 14.19 -7.07
N LEU A 117 6.35 13.41 -6.55
CA LEU A 117 6.46 11.97 -6.82
C LEU A 117 5.23 11.20 -6.29
N ALA A 118 4.79 11.49 -5.06
CA ALA A 118 3.58 10.94 -4.48
C ALA A 118 2.32 11.26 -5.31
N SER A 119 2.18 12.51 -5.76
CA SER A 119 1.08 12.96 -6.61
C SER A 119 1.12 12.30 -7.99
N SER A 120 2.30 12.15 -8.60
CA SER A 120 2.47 11.45 -9.88
C SER A 120 2.11 9.97 -9.79
N LEU A 121 2.49 9.29 -8.70
CA LEU A 121 2.10 7.91 -8.42
C LEU A 121 0.57 7.81 -8.25
N LEU A 122 -0.03 8.70 -7.47
CA LEU A 122 -1.48 8.71 -7.22
C LEU A 122 -2.29 9.07 -8.47
N ALA A 123 -1.79 9.92 -9.36
CA ALA A 123 -2.43 10.25 -10.63
C ALA A 123 -2.33 9.10 -11.65
N ALA A 124 -1.14 8.50 -11.80
CA ALA A 124 -0.96 7.30 -12.63
C ALA A 124 -1.79 6.12 -12.11
N PHE A 125 -1.94 6.02 -10.79
CA PHE A 125 -2.87 5.11 -10.15
C PHE A 125 -4.32 5.42 -10.53
N LEU A 126 -4.84 6.63 -10.31
CA LEU A 126 -6.25 6.95 -10.60
C LEU A 126 -6.62 6.68 -12.07
N ALA A 127 -5.68 6.84 -13.00
CA ALA A 127 -5.82 6.47 -14.40
C ALA A 127 -5.93 4.94 -14.65
N MET A 128 -5.35 4.09 -13.79
CA MET A 128 -5.55 2.63 -13.83
C MET A 128 -6.94 2.22 -13.36
N LEU A 129 -7.46 2.78 -12.25
CA LEU A 129 -8.84 2.49 -11.80
C LEU A 129 -9.86 2.83 -12.89
N GLY A 130 -9.76 4.04 -13.46
CA GLY A 130 -10.62 4.49 -14.56
C GLY A 130 -10.42 3.73 -15.88
N LYS A 131 -9.59 2.67 -15.89
CA LYS A 131 -9.33 1.78 -17.02
C LYS A 131 -9.53 0.30 -16.67
N GLN A 132 -10.01 -0.02 -15.46
CA GLN A 132 -10.45 -1.36 -15.04
C GLN A 132 -11.99 -1.46 -14.88
N TRP A 133 -12.68 -0.32 -14.93
CA TRP A 133 -14.14 -0.19 -15.10
C TRP A 133 -14.52 0.11 -16.55
#